data_AF-A0AAD9Q186-F1
#
_entry.id   AF-A0AAD9Q186-F1
#
_cell.length_a   1.000
_cell.length_b   1.000
_cell.length_c   1.000
_cell.angle_alpha   90.00
_cell.angle_beta   90.00
_cell.angle_gamma   90.00
#
_symmetry.space_group_name_H-M   'P 1'
#
loop_
_entity.id
_entity.type
_entity.pdbx_description
1 polymer ?
#
loop_
_entity_poly.entity_id
_entity_poly.type
_entity_poly.pdbx_seq_one_letter_code
_entity_poly.pdbx_strand_id
1 'polypeptide(L)'
;MKVDPRLSFYFRWSYGIVLWEVFIIGDSPYPGVKPRKVATFLERGYRMPRPNHISEELYAVMSECWLEKLEDRSTFRWICTAMSRLINDHETYVNLDVYNDEDYVNFDMVDELQ
;
A
#
# COMPACT_ATOMS: atom_id res chain seq x y z
N MET A 1 -9.08 -26.19 -12.52
CA MET A 1 -9.77 -24.90 -12.62
C MET A 1 -8.76 -23.88 -13.15
N LYS A 2 -8.92 -23.33 -14.36
CA LYS A 2 -8.01 -22.30 -14.88
C LYS A 2 -8.48 -20.94 -14.35
N VAL A 3 -7.67 -20.30 -13.51
CA VAL A 3 -7.92 -18.93 -13.05
C VAL A 3 -7.78 -17.99 -14.26
N ASP A 4 -8.74 -17.08 -14.46
CA ASP A 4 -8.64 -16.07 -15.53
C ASP A 4 -7.35 -15.27 -15.33
N PRO A 5 -6.42 -15.23 -16.31
CA PRO A 5 -5.15 -14.50 -16.18
C PRO A 5 -5.33 -13.03 -15.79
N ARG A 6 -6.47 -12.42 -16.16
CA ARG A 6 -6.80 -11.03 -15.83
C ARG A 6 -7.06 -10.82 -14.35
N LEU A 7 -7.50 -11.85 -13.62
CA LEU A 7 -7.67 -11.79 -12.16
C LEU A 7 -6.33 -11.54 -11.46
N SER A 8 -5.22 -12.03 -12.02
CA SER A 8 -3.90 -11.83 -11.46
C SER A 8 -3.50 -10.35 -11.38
N PHE A 9 -3.99 -9.50 -12.27
CA PHE A 9 -3.67 -8.06 -12.27
C PHE A 9 -4.39 -7.31 -11.15
N TYR A 10 -5.62 -7.73 -10.81
CA TYR A 10 -6.35 -7.17 -9.67
C TYR A 10 -5.73 -7.61 -8.34
N PHE A 11 -5.27 -8.85 -8.24
CA PHE A 11 -4.57 -9.32 -7.04
C PHE A 11 -3.27 -8.56 -6.77
N ARG A 12 -2.53 -8.16 -7.82
CA ARG A 12 -1.35 -7.29 -7.67
C ARG A 12 -1.74 -5.95 -7.04
N TRP A 13 -2.81 -5.32 -7.53
CA TRP A 13 -3.31 -4.06 -6.96
C TRP A 13 -3.69 -4.19 -5.50
N SER A 14 -4.54 -5.16 -5.17
CA SER A 14 -4.98 -5.41 -3.80
C SER A 14 -3.80 -5.70 -2.88
N TYR A 15 -2.78 -6.42 -3.36
CA TYR A 15 -1.57 -6.66 -2.59
C TYR A 15 -0.81 -5.35 -2.29
N GLY A 16 -0.71 -4.43 -3.26
CA GLY A 16 -0.15 -3.11 -3.02
C GLY A 16 -0.91 -2.32 -1.94
N ILE A 17 -2.24 -2.42 -1.93
CA ILE A 17 -3.07 -1.82 -0.86
C ILE A 17 -2.73 -2.43 0.49
N VAL A 18 -2.63 -3.76 0.57
CA VAL A 18 -2.26 -4.45 1.82
C VAL A 18 -0.85 -4.07 2.29
N LEU A 19 0.12 -3.94 1.38
CA LEU A 19 1.46 -3.46 1.74
C LEU A 19 1.37 -2.06 2.36
N TRP A 20 0.61 -1.16 1.74
CA TRP A 20 0.41 0.18 2.27
C TRP A 20 -0.24 0.15 3.66
N GLU A 21 -1.30 -0.65 3.85
CA GLU A 21 -1.96 -0.82 5.15
C GLU A 21 -0.98 -1.34 6.21
N VAL A 22 -0.16 -2.34 5.89
CA VAL A 22 0.85 -2.89 6.82
C VAL A 22 1.86 -1.82 7.25
N PHE A 23 2.35 -1.01 6.32
CA PHE A 23 3.40 -0.04 6.60
C PHE A 23 2.89 1.29 7.17
N ILE A 24 1.61 1.58 7.03
CA ILE A 24 0.91 2.65 7.79
C ILE A 24 0.12 2.05 8.94
N ILE A 25 0.61 0.94 9.51
CA ILE A 25 0.17 0.47 10.82
C ILE A 25 -1.36 0.29 10.88
N GLY A 26 -1.97 -0.22 9.82
CA GLY A 26 -3.40 -0.50 9.75
C GLY A 26 -4.32 0.70 9.49
N ASP A 27 -3.80 1.84 9.02
CA ASP A 27 -4.64 2.96 8.60
C ASP A 27 -5.55 2.59 7.41
N SER A 28 -6.66 3.31 7.27
CA SER A 28 -7.65 3.09 6.23
C SER A 28 -7.12 3.55 4.87
N PRO A 29 -7.16 2.70 3.83
CA PRO A 29 -6.69 3.07 2.51
C PRO A 29 -7.50 4.24 1.94
N TYR A 30 -6.79 5.16 1.28
CA TYR A 30 -7.33 6.42 0.75
C TYR A 30 -7.90 7.34 1.87
N PRO A 31 -7.08 7.76 2.85
CA PRO A 31 -7.52 8.56 3.97
C PRO A 31 -8.20 9.85 3.50
N GLY A 32 -9.33 10.19 4.13
CA GLY A 32 -10.15 11.36 3.76
C GLY A 32 -10.97 11.23 2.47
N VAL A 33 -10.84 10.13 1.72
CA VAL A 33 -11.62 9.88 0.50
C VAL A 33 -12.83 9.01 0.80
N LYS A 34 -14.04 9.49 0.49
CA LYS A 34 -15.24 8.67 0.61
C LYS A 34 -15.13 7.45 -0.33
N PRO A 35 -15.49 6.21 0.10
CA PRO A 35 -15.34 5.00 -0.72
C PRO A 35 -15.95 5.12 -2.13
N ARG A 36 -17.11 5.78 -2.25
CA ARG A 36 -17.79 6.03 -3.53
C ARG A 36 -17.03 6.94 -4.50
N LYS A 37 -16.07 7.73 -4.02
CA LYS A 37 -15.25 8.64 -4.83
C LYS A 37 -13.92 8.03 -5.23
N VAL A 38 -13.46 6.95 -4.58
CA VAL A 38 -12.13 6.36 -4.82
C VAL A 38 -11.94 6.05 -6.30
N ALA A 39 -12.89 5.36 -6.94
CA ALA A 39 -12.83 5.05 -8.37
C ALA A 39 -12.60 6.30 -9.24
N THR A 40 -13.35 7.37 -9.00
CA THR A 40 -13.21 8.64 -9.73
C THR A 40 -11.84 9.30 -9.53
N PHE A 41 -11.25 9.19 -8.34
CA PHE A 41 -9.90 9.69 -8.10
C PHE A 41 -8.85 8.84 -8.83
N LEU A 42 -8.99 7.51 -8.78
CA LEU A 42 -8.08 6.59 -9.48
C LEU A 42 -8.08 6.82 -10.98
N GLU A 43 -9.25 7.03 -11.60
CA GLU A 43 -9.41 7.37 -13.02
C GLU A 43 -8.72 8.69 -13.40
N ARG A 44 -8.54 9.60 -12.44
CA ARG A 44 -7.80 10.87 -12.62
C ARG A 44 -6.30 10.73 -12.37
N GLY A 45 -5.81 9.51 -12.17
CA GLY A 45 -4.41 9.22 -11.89
C GLY A 45 -4.00 9.41 -10.44
N TYR A 46 -4.94 9.68 -9.52
CA TYR A 46 -4.61 9.75 -8.10
C TYR A 46 -4.12 8.40 -7.59
N ARG A 47 -3.09 8.42 -6.75
CA ARG A 47 -2.60 7.28 -5.96
C ARG A 47 -2.32 7.77 -4.54
N MET A 48 -2.33 6.86 -3.57
CA MET A 48 -2.01 7.22 -2.19
C MET A 48 -0.58 7.77 -2.13
N PRO A 49 -0.35 8.94 -1.52
CA PRO A 49 0.98 9.51 -1.44
C PRO A 49 1.90 8.66 -0.55
N ARG A 50 3.20 8.81 -0.74
CA ARG A 50 4.21 8.23 0.15
C ARG A 50 4.12 8.92 1.52
N PRO A 51 3.97 8.16 2.62
CA PRO A 51 4.08 8.70 3.97
C PRO A 51 5.51 9.12 4.30
N ASN A 52 5.68 10.09 5.20
CA ASN A 52 7.00 10.62 5.55
C ASN A 52 7.91 9.57 6.21
N HIS A 53 7.34 8.64 6.98
CA HIS A 53 8.05 7.56 7.66
C HIS A 53 8.44 6.40 6.75
N ILE A 54 7.99 6.39 5.50
CA ILE A 54 8.26 5.32 4.55
C ILE A 54 9.29 5.81 3.52
N SER A 55 10.37 5.05 3.36
CA SER A 55 11.39 5.26 2.32
C SER A 55 10.83 5.26 0.89
N GLU A 56 11.57 5.86 -0.04
CA GLU A 56 11.18 5.91 -1.46
C GLU A 56 11.22 4.53 -2.11
N GLU A 57 12.19 3.70 -1.72
CA GLU A 57 12.43 2.36 -2.23
C GLU A 57 11.27 1.42 -1.89
N LEU A 58 10.80 1.45 -0.64
CA LEU A 58 9.68 0.62 -0.21
C LEU A 58 8.37 1.11 -0.86
N TYR A 59 8.17 2.42 -0.94
CA TYR A 59 7.02 2.99 -1.64
C TYR A 59 7.03 2.66 -3.14
N ALA A 60 8.20 2.62 -3.78
CA ALA A 60 8.32 2.25 -5.19
C ALA A 60 7.74 0.85 -5.44
N VAL A 61 8.01 -0.12 -4.55
CA VAL A 61 7.43 -1.47 -4.65
C VAL A 61 5.90 -1.46 -4.57
N MET A 62 5.31 -0.62 -3.71
CA MET A 62 3.85 -0.46 -3.65
C MET A 62 3.31 0.19 -4.93
N SER A 63 3.98 1.22 -5.43
CA SER A 63 3.56 1.97 -6.61
C SER A 63 3.52 1.13 -7.90
N GLU A 64 4.42 0.15 -8.00
CA GLU A 64 4.46 -0.86 -9.08
C GLU A 64 3.20 -1.73 -9.13
N CYS A 65 2.47 -1.84 -8.02
CA CYS A 65 1.19 -2.53 -7.95
C CYS A 65 0.03 -1.68 -8.48
N TRP A 66 0.19 -0.37 -8.54
CA TRP A 66 -0.86 0.60 -8.86
C TRP A 66 -0.69 1.29 -10.21
N LEU A 67 0.12 0.71 -11.10
CA LEU A 67 0.22 1.18 -12.48
C LEU A 67 -1.14 1.13 -13.18
N GLU A 68 -1.39 2.14 -14.01
CA GLU A 68 -2.67 2.37 -14.68
C GLU A 68 -3.03 1.18 -15.57
N LYS A 69 -2.09 0.78 -16.44
CA LYS A 69 -2.25 -0.40 -17.29
C LYS A 69 -2.07 -1.67 -16.47
N LEU A 70 -2.97 -2.62 -16.66
CA LEU A 70 -2.99 -3.88 -15.92
C LEU A 70 -1.71 -4.69 -16.17
N GLU A 71 -1.30 -4.75 -17.42
CA GLU A 71 -0.14 -5.47 -17.93
C GLU A 71 1.21 -4.93 -17.43
N ASP A 72 1.28 -3.63 -17.13
CA ASP A 72 2.50 -2.98 -16.66
C ASP A 72 2.77 -3.30 -15.19
N ARG A 73 1.74 -3.66 -14.41
CA ARG A 73 1.87 -3.95 -12.98
C ARG A 73 2.83 -5.09 -12.74
N SER A 74 3.79 -4.87 -11.84
CA SER A 74 4.80 -5.86 -11.51
C SER A 74 4.21 -7.19 -11.03
N THR A 75 4.80 -8.30 -11.49
CA THR A 75 4.34 -9.65 -11.11
C THR A 75 4.63 -9.94 -9.63
N PHE A 76 3.89 -10.86 -9.02
CA PHE A 76 4.20 -11.33 -7.66
C PHE A 76 5.64 -11.81 -7.52
N ARG A 77 6.19 -12.48 -8.53
CA ARG A 77 7.59 -12.90 -8.52
C ARG A 77 8.54 -11.71 -8.40
N TRP A 78 8.27 -10.64 -9.15
CA TRP A 78 9.05 -9.41 -9.08
C TRP A 78 8.89 -8.75 -7.70
N ILE A 79 7.65 -8.61 -7.22
CA ILE A 79 7.34 -7.99 -5.93
C ILE A 79 8.07 -8.73 -4.79
N CYS A 80 7.95 -10.06 -4.73
CA CYS A 80 8.67 -10.86 -3.72
C CYS A 80 10.18 -10.70 -3.83
N THR A 81 10.73 -10.64 -5.05
CA THR A 81 12.18 -10.45 -5.25
C THR A 81 12.62 -9.06 -4.76
N ALA A 82 11.83 -8.02 -5.05
CA ALA A 82 12.09 -6.66 -4.58
C ALA A 82 12.05 -6.59 -3.05
N MET A 83 10.98 -7.10 -2.43
CA MET A 83 10.86 -7.16 -0.97
C MET A 83 12.00 -7.96 -0.34
N SER A 84 12.39 -9.11 -0.91
CA SER A 84 13.54 -9.87 -0.43
C SER A 84 14.84 -9.09 -0.50
N ARG A 85 15.03 -8.21 -1.50
CA ARG A 85 16.22 -7.36 -1.54
C ARG A 85 16.22 -6.36 -0.38
N LEU A 86 15.11 -5.64 -0.18
CA LEU A 86 14.94 -4.70 0.92
C LEU A 86 15.14 -5.36 2.30
N ILE A 87 14.74 -6.61 2.46
CA ILE A 87 14.94 -7.33 3.73
C ILE A 87 16.42 -7.66 3.98
N ASN A 88 17.22 -7.86 2.92
CA ASN A 88 18.58 -8.42 3.03
C ASN A 88 19.70 -7.38 2.96
N ASP A 89 19.41 -6.12 2.64
CA ASP A 89 20.43 -5.06 2.57
C ASP A 89 20.71 -4.35 3.89
N HIS A 90 19.99 -4.71 4.96
CA HIS A 90 20.15 -4.17 6.32
C HIS A 90 19.88 -2.66 6.46
N GLU A 91 19.20 -2.04 5.48
CA GLU A 91 18.80 -0.63 5.55
C GLU A 91 17.47 -0.45 6.29
N THR A 92 17.22 0.79 6.76
CA THR A 92 15.96 1.14 7.45
C THR A 92 14.96 1.73 6.46
N TYR A 93 13.90 1.00 6.17
CA TYR A 93 12.86 1.41 5.20
C TYR A 93 11.61 2.04 5.81
N VAL A 94 11.45 1.89 7.12
CA VAL A 94 10.34 2.42 7.93
C VAL A 94 10.97 3.12 9.14
N ASN A 95 10.79 4.42 9.25
CA ASN A 95 11.30 5.23 10.35
C ASN A 95 10.16 5.64 11.28
N LEU A 96 9.96 4.89 12.36
CA LEU A 96 8.89 5.17 13.32
C LEU A 96 9.15 6.42 14.18
N ASP A 97 10.39 6.91 14.26
CA ASP A 97 10.70 8.12 15.03
C ASP A 97 10.09 9.40 14.40
N VAL A 98 9.74 9.32 13.11
CA VAL A 98 9.05 10.40 12.38
C VAL A 98 7.57 10.10 12.13
N TYR A 99 7.06 8.98 12.64
CA TYR A 99 5.65 8.66 12.57
C TYR A 99 4.88 9.50 13.60
N ASN A 100 3.73 10.05 13.20
CA ASN A 100 2.86 10.78 14.11
C ASN A 100 1.91 9.81 14.80
N ASP A 101 2.04 9.63 16.10
CA ASP A 101 1.19 8.72 16.89
C ASP A 101 -0.30 9.07 16.79
N GLU A 102 -0.65 10.34 16.51
CA GLU A 102 -2.04 10.76 16.29
C GLU A 102 -2.66 10.19 15.00
N ASP A 103 -1.84 9.73 14.05
CA ASP A 103 -2.31 9.13 12.79
C ASP A 103 -2.74 7.66 13.01
N TYR A 104 -2.37 7.03 14.13
CA TYR A 104 -2.79 5.68 14.48
C TYR A 104 -4.11 5.69 15.27
N VAL A 105 -5.19 5.21 14.64
CA VAL A 105 -6.47 5.01 15.33
C VAL A 105 -6.46 3.65 16.01
N ASN A 106 -6.26 3.61 17.33
CA ASN A 106 -6.43 2.40 18.11
C ASN A 106 -7.93 2.12 18.31
N PHE A 107 -8.48 1.18 17.54
CA PHE A 107 -9.89 0.78 17.62
C PHE A 107 -10.31 0.30 19.01
N ASP A 108 -9.42 -0.35 19.77
CA ASP A 108 -9.72 -0.83 21.12
C ASP A 108 -9.85 0.32 22.14
N MET A 109 -9.21 1.48 21.88
CA MET A 109 -9.31 2.67 22.72
C MET A 109 -10.52 3.55 22.39
N VAL A 110 -11.13 3.36 21.20
CA VAL A 110 -12.36 4.09 20.82
C VAL A 110 -13.57 3.54 21.59
N ASP A 111 -13.57 2.24 21.89
CA ASP A 111 -14.63 1.57 22.64
C ASP A 111 -14.60 1.87 24.15
N GLU A 112 -13.49 2.39 24.70
CA GLU A 112 -13.40 2.83 26.11
C GLU A 112 -13.94 4.25 26.37
N LEU A 113 -14.32 4.99 25.31
CA LEU A 113 -14.87 6.35 25.39
C LEU A 113 -16.41 6.41 25.22
N GLN A 114 -17.11 5.28 25.37
CA GLN A 114 -18.58 5.21 25.47
C GLN A 114 -19.04 4.79 26.87
#